data_AF-A0A4P2VKW4-F1
#
_entry.id   AF-A0A4P2VKW4-F1
#
_cell.length_a   1.000
_cell.length_b   1.000
_cell.length_c   1.000
_cell.angle_alpha   90.00
_cell.angle_beta   90.00
_cell.angle_gamma   90.00
#
_symmetry.space_group_name_H-M   'P 1'
#
loop_
_entity.id
_entity.type
_entity.pdbx_description
1 polymer ?
#
loop_
_entity_poly.entity_id
_entity_poly.type
_entity_poly.pdbx_seq_one_letter_code
_entity_poly.pdbx_strand_id
1 'polypeptide(L)'
;MMYFLSKIILYIAFFVFTVIFSNNVFSFKKEIEEMSKKITASQNITYAYISKYSNSIVTSCVVKSDGSLSECKNTGNSINNPSGIDFDYFNNLYVTNNNYTIVFCPASYNGQLPLCANAGGGEFSIPNGIVFNKGYALIANAVCSSVSVCKQNENGMLCS
;
A
#
# COMPACT_ATOMS: atom_id res chain seq x y z
N MET A 1 10.00 43.26 39.40
CA MET A 1 8.73 42.55 39.14
C MET A 1 8.43 42.34 37.65
N MET A 2 8.81 43.26 36.73
CA MET A 2 8.57 43.10 35.27
C MET A 2 9.35 41.96 34.56
N TYR A 3 10.53 41.57 35.04
CA TYR A 3 11.34 40.50 34.41
C TYR A 3 10.75 39.09 34.58
N PHE A 4 9.96 38.86 35.63
CA PHE A 4 9.40 37.53 35.93
C PHE A 4 8.17 37.24 35.05
N LEU A 5 7.34 38.24 34.78
CA LEU A 5 6.20 38.14 33.86
C LEU A 5 6.63 37.85 32.41
N SER A 6 7.75 38.43 31.95
CA SER A 6 8.26 38.23 30.59
C SER A 6 8.67 36.78 30.32
N LYS A 7 9.34 36.11 31.26
CA LYS A 7 9.73 34.70 31.12
C LYS A 7 8.54 33.74 31.12
N ILE A 8 7.52 34.02 31.93
CA ILE A 8 6.29 33.22 31.99
C ILE A 8 5.53 33.30 30.67
N ILE A 9 5.42 34.49 30.08
CA ILE A 9 4.76 34.68 28.77
C ILE A 9 5.52 33.95 27.66
N LEU A 10 6.86 34.01 27.66
CA LEU A 10 7.69 33.30 26.68
C LEU A 10 7.56 31.77 26.82
N TYR A 11 7.47 31.27 28.05
CA TYR A 11 7.32 29.84 28.35
C TYR A 11 5.95 29.32 27.95
N ILE A 12 4.88 30.07 28.22
CA ILE A 12 3.51 29.74 27.78
C ILE A 12 3.42 29.76 26.25
N ALA A 13 4.02 30.75 25.59
CA ALA A 13 4.06 30.82 24.12
C ALA A 13 4.81 29.61 23.51
N PHE A 14 5.94 29.21 24.09
CA PHE A 14 6.69 28.02 23.65
C PHE A 14 5.89 26.74 23.87
N PHE A 15 5.25 26.58 25.03
CA PHE A 15 4.45 25.41 25.34
C PHE A 15 3.24 25.29 24.41
N VAL A 16 2.53 26.40 24.17
CA VAL A 16 1.41 26.46 23.21
C VAL A 16 1.89 26.15 21.79
N PHE A 17 3.05 26.66 21.37
CA PHE A 17 3.64 26.35 20.06
C PHE A 17 3.98 24.85 19.95
N THR A 18 4.57 24.23 20.97
CA THR A 18 4.87 22.79 20.96
C THR A 18 3.61 21.91 20.93
N VAL A 19 2.53 22.32 21.62
CA VAL A 19 1.24 21.58 21.63
C VAL A 19 0.52 21.72 20.29
N ILE A 20 0.57 22.90 19.65
CA ILE A 20 -0.02 23.10 18.31
C ILE A 20 0.74 22.27 17.26
N PHE A 21 2.08 22.22 17.33
CA PHE A 21 2.87 21.40 16.40
C PHE A 21 2.72 19.88 16.66
N SER A 22 2.58 19.44 17.91
CA SER A 22 2.38 18.00 18.19
C SER A 22 1.04 17.49 17.67
N ASN A 23 -0.01 18.31 17.73
CA ASN A 23 -1.36 17.90 17.34
C ASN A 23 -1.56 17.89 15.82
N ASN A 24 -0.82 18.72 15.07
CA ASN A 24 -0.87 18.73 13.61
C ASN A 24 -0.02 17.62 12.95
N VAL A 25 1.00 17.11 13.65
CA VAL A 25 1.82 15.98 13.18
C VAL A 25 1.14 14.63 13.43
N PHE A 26 0.23 14.54 14.41
CA PHE A 26 -0.36 13.27 14.86
C PHE A 26 -1.75 12.94 14.28
N SER A 27 -2.37 13.84 13.50
CA SER A 27 -3.69 13.57 12.90
C SER A 27 -3.63 12.70 11.65
N PHE A 28 -2.46 12.51 11.03
CA PHE A 28 -2.33 11.74 9.78
C PHE A 28 -2.14 10.23 9.98
N LYS A 29 -1.98 9.77 11.23
CA LYS A 29 -1.68 8.36 11.52
C LYS A 29 -2.91 7.44 11.49
N LYS A 30 -4.13 7.99 11.56
CA LYS A 30 -5.35 7.20 11.78
C LYS A 30 -5.93 6.54 10.52
N GLU A 31 -5.61 6.98 9.32
CA GLU A 31 -6.14 6.37 8.07
C GLU A 31 -5.35 5.14 7.60
N ILE A 32 -4.17 4.88 8.18
CA ILE A 32 -3.24 3.82 7.75
C ILE A 32 -3.11 2.65 8.77
N GLU A 33 -3.52 2.80 10.03
CA GLU A 33 -3.46 1.73 11.06
C GLU A 33 -4.92 1.34 11.48
N GLU A 34 -5.42 0.10 11.38
CA GLU A 34 -4.96 -1.15 12.03
C GLU A 34 -4.98 -2.42 11.12
N MET A 35 -5.24 -2.31 9.82
CA MET A 35 -5.48 -3.48 8.95
C MET A 35 -4.67 -3.50 7.65
N SER A 36 -3.78 -2.52 7.49
CA SER A 36 -2.87 -2.44 6.36
C SER A 36 -1.82 -3.54 6.46
N LYS A 37 -1.65 -4.38 5.43
CA LYS A 37 -0.65 -5.46 5.41
C LYS A 37 0.64 -5.03 4.73
N LYS A 38 0.51 -4.38 3.58
CA LYS A 38 1.66 -3.96 2.78
C LYS A 38 1.37 -2.65 2.04
N ILE A 39 2.44 -1.91 1.78
CA ILE A 39 2.46 -0.70 0.97
C ILE A 39 3.48 -0.88 -0.16
N THR A 40 3.15 -0.37 -1.35
CA THR A 40 4.07 -0.22 -2.48
C THR A 40 3.77 1.08 -3.24
N ALA A 41 4.67 1.55 -4.11
CA ALA A 41 4.47 2.76 -4.91
C ALA A 41 4.51 2.43 -6.41
N SER A 42 3.80 3.21 -7.23
CA SER A 42 3.90 3.08 -8.69
C SER A 42 5.29 3.44 -9.19
N GLN A 43 5.65 2.99 -10.39
CA GLN A 43 7.01 3.20 -10.93
C GLN A 43 7.41 4.68 -11.09
N ASN A 44 6.45 5.57 -11.34
CA ASN A 44 6.66 7.02 -11.42
C ASN A 44 6.42 7.75 -10.08
N ILE A 45 6.23 6.99 -8.99
CA ILE A 45 6.05 7.43 -7.60
C ILE A 45 5.08 8.62 -7.48
N THR A 46 3.92 8.50 -8.12
CA THR A 46 2.82 9.47 -7.97
C THR A 46 1.78 8.98 -6.96
N TYR A 47 1.65 7.66 -6.85
CA TYR A 47 0.68 7.01 -6.00
C TYR A 47 1.31 5.88 -5.19
N ALA A 48 0.90 5.78 -3.93
CA ALA A 48 1.15 4.63 -3.07
C ALA A 48 -0.12 3.80 -2.96
N TYR A 49 0.04 2.49 -2.96
CA TYR A 49 -1.04 1.51 -2.86
C TYR A 49 -0.87 0.74 -1.56
N ILE A 50 -1.96 0.54 -0.83
CA ILE A 50 -1.98 -0.08 0.49
C ILE A 50 -3.02 -1.20 0.47
N SER A 51 -2.60 -2.43 0.77
CA SER A 51 -3.52 -3.55 0.95
C SER A 51 -4.16 -3.50 2.34
N LYS A 52 -5.49 -3.48 2.41
CA LYS A 52 -6.25 -3.50 3.67
C LYS A 52 -6.93 -4.85 3.84
N TYR A 53 -6.35 -5.72 4.66
CA TYR A 53 -6.71 -7.14 4.76
C TYR A 53 -8.18 -7.36 5.10
N SER A 54 -8.66 -6.97 6.28
CA SER A 54 -10.03 -7.30 6.69
C SER A 54 -11.10 -6.45 5.98
N ASN A 55 -10.73 -5.40 5.24
CA ASN A 55 -11.67 -4.63 4.40
C ASN A 55 -11.77 -5.20 2.97
N SER A 56 -10.92 -6.17 2.59
CA SER A 56 -10.88 -6.72 1.24
C SER A 56 -10.74 -5.65 0.16
N ILE A 57 -9.85 -4.67 0.36
CA ILE A 57 -9.70 -3.52 -0.54
C ILE A 57 -8.24 -3.09 -0.66
N VAL A 58 -7.92 -2.40 -1.75
CA VAL A 58 -6.68 -1.63 -1.91
C VAL A 58 -7.01 -0.15 -1.83
N THR A 59 -6.23 0.62 -1.08
CA THR A 59 -6.34 2.09 -1.06
C THR A 59 -5.18 2.68 -1.86
N SER A 60 -5.47 3.63 -2.75
CA SER A 60 -4.49 4.42 -3.48
C SER A 60 -4.42 5.82 -2.90
N CYS A 61 -3.22 6.32 -2.63
CA CYS A 61 -2.96 7.63 -2.04
C CYS A 61 -1.98 8.40 -2.92
N VAL A 62 -2.18 9.71 -3.07
CA VAL A 62 -1.19 10.61 -3.68
C VAL A 62 0.05 10.67 -2.79
N VAL A 63 1.22 10.48 -3.38
CA VAL A 63 2.52 10.67 -2.71
C VAL A 63 2.98 12.11 -2.94
N LYS A 64 3.13 12.89 -1.87
CA LYS A 64 3.64 14.25 -1.94
C LYS A 64 5.17 14.27 -2.07
N SER A 65 5.72 15.43 -2.40
CA SER A 65 7.17 15.63 -2.55
C SER A 65 7.97 15.39 -1.26
N ASP A 66 7.34 15.49 -0.09
CA ASP A 66 7.92 15.17 1.21
C ASP A 66 7.78 13.68 1.60
N GLY A 67 7.24 12.84 0.69
CA GLY A 67 6.96 11.43 0.91
C GLY A 67 5.70 11.14 1.73
N SER A 68 4.99 12.18 2.21
CA SER A 68 3.72 12.00 2.91
C SER A 68 2.62 11.55 1.93
N LEU A 69 1.65 10.82 2.46
CA LEU A 69 0.50 10.37 1.68
C LEU A 69 -0.65 11.37 1.82
N SER A 70 -1.53 11.43 0.83
CA SER A 70 -2.77 12.23 0.89
C SER A 70 -3.81 11.72 -0.10
N GLU A 71 -5.04 12.25 0.01
CA GLU A 71 -6.14 11.94 -0.92
C GLU A 71 -6.37 10.44 -1.13
N CYS A 72 -6.26 9.66 -0.05
CA CYS A 72 -6.39 8.22 -0.08
C CYS A 72 -7.82 7.80 -0.47
N LYS A 73 -7.95 6.98 -1.53
CA LYS A 73 -9.22 6.48 -2.05
C LYS A 73 -9.16 4.98 -2.26
N ASN A 74 -10.25 4.30 -1.90
CA ASN A 74 -10.41 2.88 -2.18
C ASN A 74 -10.48 2.63 -3.69
N THR A 75 -9.85 1.55 -4.14
CA THR A 75 -9.77 1.18 -5.55
C THR A 75 -9.54 -0.32 -5.71
N GLY A 76 -9.68 -0.81 -6.93
CA GLY A 76 -9.56 -2.24 -7.24
C GLY A 76 -10.86 -3.00 -7.00
N ASN A 77 -11.23 -3.83 -7.97
CA ASN A 77 -12.31 -4.80 -7.87
C ASN A 77 -11.75 -6.21 -7.62
N SER A 78 -12.61 -7.15 -7.23
CA SER A 78 -12.24 -8.58 -7.07
C SER A 78 -11.09 -8.84 -6.07
N ILE A 79 -10.88 -7.93 -5.12
CA ILE A 79 -9.89 -8.06 -4.04
C ILE A 79 -10.53 -8.84 -2.88
N ASN A 80 -9.81 -9.81 -2.31
CA ASN A 80 -10.32 -10.63 -1.20
C ASN A 80 -9.23 -10.86 -0.15
N ASN A 81 -9.38 -10.20 1.01
CA ASN A 81 -8.42 -10.24 2.10
C ASN A 81 -6.95 -10.11 1.63
N PRO A 82 -6.60 -8.97 1.00
CA PRO A 82 -5.32 -8.83 0.32
C PRO A 82 -4.18 -8.79 1.34
N SER A 83 -3.06 -9.42 0.99
CA SER A 83 -1.86 -9.47 1.82
C SER A 83 -0.70 -8.72 1.16
N GLY A 84 0.05 -9.39 0.28
CA GLY A 84 1.13 -8.83 -0.50
C GLY A 84 0.62 -8.08 -1.73
N ILE A 85 1.32 -6.99 -2.05
CA ILE A 85 1.13 -6.22 -3.27
C ILE A 85 2.49 -5.85 -3.85
N ASP A 86 2.62 -5.85 -5.18
CA ASP A 86 3.79 -5.36 -5.89
C ASP A 86 3.46 -4.97 -7.34
N PHE A 87 4.30 -4.15 -7.96
CA PHE A 87 4.19 -3.79 -9.36
C PHE A 87 5.08 -4.65 -10.25
N ASP A 88 4.56 -5.01 -11.43
CA ASP A 88 5.42 -5.50 -12.51
C ASP A 88 6.14 -4.35 -13.24
N TYR A 89 6.92 -4.70 -14.27
CA TYR A 89 7.62 -3.72 -15.11
C TYR A 89 6.67 -2.87 -15.98
N PHE A 90 5.43 -3.29 -16.20
CA PHE A 90 4.44 -2.58 -17.02
C PHE A 90 3.47 -1.73 -16.19
N ASN A 91 3.77 -1.52 -14.90
CA ASN A 91 2.95 -0.76 -13.96
C ASN A 91 1.55 -1.39 -13.73
N ASN A 92 1.45 -2.71 -13.81
CA ASN A 92 0.31 -3.47 -13.31
C ASN A 92 0.56 -3.85 -11.85
N LEU A 93 -0.40 -3.55 -10.98
CA LEU A 93 -0.35 -3.95 -9.58
C LEU A 93 -0.85 -5.38 -9.43
N TYR A 94 -0.05 -6.25 -8.83
CA TYR A 94 -0.47 -7.59 -8.44
C TYR A 94 -0.77 -7.63 -6.96
N VAL A 95 -1.84 -8.33 -6.60
CA VAL A 95 -2.34 -8.44 -5.24
C VAL A 95 -2.54 -9.93 -4.93
N THR A 96 -1.84 -10.42 -3.90
CA THR A 96 -2.08 -11.77 -3.36
C THR A 96 -3.25 -11.73 -2.40
N ASN A 97 -4.21 -12.62 -2.59
CA ASN A 97 -5.43 -12.73 -1.79
C ASN A 97 -5.40 -13.98 -0.90
N ASN A 98 -6.05 -13.92 0.26
CA ASN A 98 -6.09 -15.08 1.18
C ASN A 98 -6.87 -16.26 0.59
N ASN A 99 -7.80 -16.02 -0.34
CA ASN A 99 -8.59 -17.05 -1.02
C ASN A 99 -7.83 -17.79 -2.14
N TYR A 100 -6.52 -17.99 -1.98
CA TYR A 100 -5.65 -18.74 -2.90
C TYR A 100 -5.48 -18.12 -4.30
N THR A 101 -5.88 -16.86 -4.48
CA THR A 101 -5.78 -16.18 -5.79
C THR A 101 -4.72 -15.08 -5.79
N ILE A 102 -4.26 -14.75 -6.99
CA ILE A 102 -3.55 -13.51 -7.27
C ILE A 102 -4.38 -12.78 -8.31
N VAL A 103 -4.58 -11.48 -8.11
CA VAL A 103 -5.22 -10.61 -9.09
C VAL A 103 -4.20 -9.60 -9.58
N PHE A 104 -4.25 -9.28 -10.87
CA PHE A 104 -3.49 -8.17 -11.44
C PHE A 104 -4.45 -7.06 -11.83
N CYS A 105 -4.00 -5.83 -11.66
CA CYS A 105 -4.78 -4.63 -11.87
C CYS A 105 -3.94 -3.63 -12.66
N PRO A 106 -4.29 -3.31 -13.92
CA PRO A 106 -3.65 -2.21 -14.63
C PRO A 106 -3.87 -0.89 -13.88
N ALA A 107 -2.78 -0.22 -13.50
CA ALA A 107 -2.88 1.04 -12.80
C ALA A 107 -3.09 2.19 -13.79
N SER A 108 -4.17 2.95 -13.57
CA SER A 108 -4.48 4.15 -14.32
C SER A 108 -3.62 5.33 -13.85
N TYR A 109 -3.43 6.32 -14.73
CA TYR A 109 -2.63 7.52 -14.46
C TYR A 109 -3.14 8.36 -13.27
N ASN A 110 -4.41 8.20 -12.89
CA ASN A 110 -5.05 8.88 -11.77
C ASN A 110 -5.02 8.06 -10.46
N GLY A 111 -4.21 7.01 -10.41
CA GLY A 111 -4.04 6.16 -9.24
C GLY A 111 -5.13 5.10 -9.06
N GLN A 112 -6.10 4.98 -9.97
CA GLN A 112 -7.18 3.99 -9.88
C GLN A 112 -6.79 2.62 -10.48
N LEU A 113 -7.45 1.57 -10.02
CA LEU A 113 -7.34 0.18 -10.47
C LEU A 113 -8.70 -0.30 -11.02
N PRO A 114 -9.11 0.12 -12.22
CA PRO A 114 -10.49 -0.09 -12.70
C PRO A 114 -10.78 -1.51 -13.20
N LEU A 115 -9.75 -2.29 -13.54
CA LEU A 115 -9.89 -3.54 -14.31
C LEU A 115 -9.04 -4.67 -13.70
N CYS A 116 -9.23 -4.93 -12.41
CA CYS A 116 -8.58 -6.07 -11.78
C CYS A 116 -9.15 -7.39 -12.30
N ALA A 117 -8.27 -8.32 -12.66
CA ALA A 117 -8.60 -9.65 -13.13
C ALA A 117 -7.75 -10.70 -12.41
N ASN A 118 -8.26 -11.94 -12.36
CA ASN A 118 -7.48 -13.06 -11.86
C ASN A 118 -6.23 -13.24 -12.74
N ALA A 119 -5.04 -13.18 -12.13
CA ALA A 119 -3.77 -13.37 -12.82
C ALA A 119 -3.46 -14.85 -13.08
N GLY A 120 -4.28 -15.76 -12.55
CA GLY A 120 -4.08 -17.19 -12.64
C GLY A 120 -2.83 -17.67 -11.90
N GLY A 121 -2.49 -18.93 -12.15
CA GLY A 121 -1.31 -19.62 -11.64
C GLY A 121 -1.62 -20.99 -11.06
N GLY A 122 -0.59 -21.78 -10.79
CA GLY A 122 -0.74 -23.07 -10.09
C GLY A 122 -1.41 -22.87 -8.73
N GLU A 123 -2.15 -23.86 -8.24
CA GLU A 123 -2.91 -23.78 -6.98
C GLU A 123 -2.05 -23.23 -5.83
N PHE A 124 -2.12 -21.91 -5.58
CA PHE A 124 -1.31 -21.24 -4.56
C PHE A 124 -1.79 -21.66 -3.18
N SER A 125 -0.88 -21.70 -2.20
CA SER A 125 -1.21 -22.12 -0.83
C SER A 125 -1.20 -20.93 0.13
N ILE A 126 -2.25 -20.12 0.04
CA ILE A 126 -2.41 -18.81 0.70
C ILE A 126 -1.22 -17.90 0.37
N PRO A 127 -1.20 -17.30 -0.83
CA PRO A 127 -0.13 -16.40 -1.23
C PRO A 127 -0.13 -15.17 -0.30
N ASN A 128 1.02 -14.88 0.29
CA ASN A 128 1.19 -13.85 1.31
C ASN A 128 2.05 -12.67 0.83
N GLY A 129 3.10 -12.99 0.07
CA GLY A 129 4.00 -12.01 -0.51
C GLY A 129 4.19 -12.28 -1.99
N ILE A 130 4.39 -11.23 -2.77
CA ILE A 130 4.78 -11.30 -4.17
C ILE A 130 5.87 -10.26 -4.42
N VAL A 131 6.85 -10.62 -5.25
CA VAL A 131 7.83 -9.71 -5.83
C VAL A 131 8.10 -10.06 -7.28
N PHE A 132 8.42 -9.07 -8.11
CA PHE A 132 8.80 -9.28 -9.51
C PHE A 132 10.30 -9.16 -9.74
N ASN A 133 10.84 -10.04 -10.57
CA ASN A 133 12.23 -9.99 -11.02
C ASN A 133 12.37 -10.58 -12.42
N LYS A 134 12.87 -9.78 -13.38
CA LYS A 134 13.20 -10.21 -14.75
C LYS A 134 12.09 -11.02 -15.45
N GLY A 135 10.83 -10.58 -15.36
CA GLY A 135 9.69 -11.26 -15.98
C GLY A 135 9.20 -12.50 -15.24
N TYR A 136 9.62 -12.69 -13.99
CA TYR A 136 9.12 -13.72 -13.09
C TYR A 136 8.50 -13.07 -11.86
N ALA A 137 7.41 -13.66 -11.38
CA ALA A 137 6.86 -13.42 -10.05
C ALA A 137 7.39 -14.50 -9.09
N LEU A 138 7.87 -14.08 -7.93
CA LEU A 138 8.21 -14.95 -6.81
C LEU A 138 7.13 -14.75 -5.73
N ILE A 139 6.44 -15.83 -5.39
CA ILE A 139 5.26 -15.80 -4.50
C ILE A 139 5.56 -16.62 -3.26
N ALA A 140 5.51 -15.98 -2.09
CA ALA A 140 5.63 -16.66 -0.81
C ALA A 140 4.26 -17.22 -0.39
N ASN A 141 4.18 -18.53 -0.17
CA ASN A 141 2.96 -19.25 0.24
C ASN A 141 2.99 -19.51 1.75
N ALA A 142 2.00 -19.01 2.48
CA ALA A 142 1.99 -19.07 3.94
C ALA A 142 1.72 -20.48 4.49
N VAL A 143 0.87 -21.28 3.84
CA VAL A 143 0.45 -22.58 4.39
C VAL A 143 1.44 -23.69 4.05
N CYS A 144 1.98 -23.73 2.82
CA CYS A 144 2.96 -24.73 2.43
C CYS A 144 4.42 -24.37 2.77
N SER A 145 4.67 -23.19 3.38
CA SER A 145 6.03 -22.69 3.65
C SER A 145 6.96 -22.76 2.42
N SER A 146 6.40 -22.43 1.25
CA SER A 146 7.07 -22.59 -0.04
C SER A 146 7.11 -21.28 -0.82
N VAL A 147 7.98 -21.21 -1.82
CA VAL A 147 8.01 -20.11 -2.79
C VAL A 147 7.66 -20.66 -4.16
N SER A 148 6.58 -20.16 -4.75
CA SER A 148 6.25 -20.42 -6.15
C SER A 148 7.01 -19.44 -7.05
N VAL A 149 7.51 -19.92 -8.19
CA VAL A 149 8.15 -19.07 -9.20
C VAL A 149 7.33 -19.18 -10.48
N CYS A 150 6.73 -18.07 -10.89
CA CYS A 150 5.87 -18.01 -12.06
C CYS A 150 6.49 -17.13 -13.14
N LYS A 151 6.57 -17.64 -14.37
CA LYS A 151 6.79 -16.77 -15.52
C LYS A 151 5.58 -15.85 -15.68
N GLN A 152 5.84 -14.57 -15.91
CA GLN A 152 4.83 -13.59 -16.27
C GLN A 152 4.68 -13.57 -17.79
N ASN A 153 3.44 -13.64 -18.25
CA ASN A 153 3.11 -13.50 -19.65
C ASN A 153 2.80 -12.07 -20.04
N GLU A 154 2.80 -11.81 -21.35
CA GLU A 154 2.49 -10.50 -21.94
C GLU A 154 1.09 -9.98 -21.57
N ASN A 155 0.14 -10.88 -21.27
CA ASN A 155 -1.21 -10.53 -20.84
C ASN A 155 -1.36 -10.37 -19.31
N GLY A 156 -0.25 -10.40 -18.56
CA GLY A 156 -0.25 -10.30 -17.11
C GLY A 156 -0.59 -11.59 -16.36
N MET A 157 -0.85 -12.69 -17.07
CA MET A 157 -1.07 -13.99 -16.44
C MET A 157 0.23 -14.55 -15.85
N LEU A 158 0.10 -15.30 -14.76
CA LEU A 158 1.18 -16.00 -14.08
C LEU A 158 1.03 -17.50 -14.27
N CYS A 159 2.16 -18.22 -14.44
CA CYS A 159 2.20 -19.68 -14.35
C CYS A 159 1.24 -20.42 -15.33
N SER A 160 1.06 -19.91 -16.56
CA SER A 160 0.26 -20.60 -17.61
C SER A 160 1.09 -21.55 -18.47
#